data_AF-A0A935HYT3-F1
#
_entry.id   AF-A0A935HYT3-F1
#
_cell.length_a   1.000
_cell.length_b   1.000
_cell.length_c   1.000
_cell.angle_alpha   90.00
_cell.angle_beta   90.00
_cell.angle_gamma   90.00
#
_symmetry.space_group_name_H-M   'P 1'
#
loop_
_entity.id
_entity.type
_entity.pdbx_description
1 polymer ?
#
loop_
_entity_poly.entity_id
_entity_poly.type
_entity_poly.pdbx_seq_one_letter_code
_entity_poly.pdbx_strand_id
1 'polypeptide(L)'
;MIAEESSSWQGVTRAIHLGGLGFDMKWNMGWMHDILAYFSMDPIFRKFHHGKLTFSIWYAFNENFLLPLSHDEVVHLKKSVFGKMPATQSTEFSAEWQKFANLRLLFGFMFSHPGKKLNFMGNDIAQYGEWNSESSLEWEVLDNDLNRKFHDYFRELNRIYKDYPAMHEVDF
;
A
#
# COMPACT_ATOMS: atom_id res chain seq x y z
N MET A 1 -3.97 17.49 -10.53
CA MET A 1 -5.21 17.25 -9.76
C MET A 1 -5.40 15.76 -9.59
N ILE A 2 -5.74 15.32 -8.37
CA ILE A 2 -5.95 13.90 -8.05
C ILE A 2 -7.37 13.75 -7.52
N ALA A 3 -8.11 12.76 -8.02
CA ALA A 3 -9.44 12.40 -7.54
C ALA A 3 -9.40 11.14 -6.68
N GLU A 4 -10.20 11.14 -5.61
CA GLU A 4 -10.69 9.92 -4.98
C GLU A 4 -12.14 9.77 -5.42
N GLU A 5 -12.44 8.70 -6.14
CA GLU A 5 -13.75 8.45 -6.73
C GLU A 5 -14.03 6.96 -6.62
N SER A 6 -15.04 6.63 -5.81
CA SER A 6 -15.32 5.27 -5.32
C SER A 6 -16.49 4.58 -6.03
N SER A 7 -17.13 5.24 -7.00
CA SER A 7 -18.00 4.58 -7.97
C SER A 7 -17.19 4.12 -9.19
N SER A 8 -17.78 3.27 -10.03
CA SER A 8 -17.13 2.81 -11.27
C SER A 8 -17.23 3.85 -12.40
N TRP A 9 -17.21 5.15 -12.06
CA TRP A 9 -17.30 6.22 -13.05
C TRP A 9 -16.10 6.17 -14.01
N GLN A 10 -16.39 6.23 -15.31
CA GLN A 10 -15.38 6.12 -16.37
C GLN A 10 -14.87 7.50 -16.80
N GLY A 11 -13.59 7.56 -17.14
CA GLY A 11 -12.96 8.76 -17.71
C GLY A 11 -12.64 9.83 -16.67
N VAL A 12 -12.38 9.43 -15.42
CA VAL A 12 -12.04 10.38 -14.35
C VAL A 12 -10.75 11.13 -14.69
N THR A 13 -9.74 10.42 -15.21
CA THR A 13 -8.45 10.98 -15.60
C THR A 13 -8.34 11.29 -17.09
N ARG A 14 -9.47 11.29 -17.80
CA ARG A 14 -9.51 11.61 -19.23
C ARG A 14 -9.73 13.10 -19.43
N ALA A 15 -9.19 13.64 -20.52
CA ALA A 15 -9.35 15.05 -20.86
C ALA A 15 -10.82 15.45 -21.04
N ILE A 16 -11.18 16.66 -20.59
CA ILE A 16 -12.56 17.19 -20.63
C ILE A 16 -13.12 17.21 -22.06
N HIS A 17 -12.29 17.60 -23.04
CA HIS A 17 -12.70 17.65 -24.44
C HIS A 17 -13.01 16.27 -25.05
N LEU A 18 -12.63 15.17 -24.37
CA LEU A 18 -12.97 13.79 -24.72
C LEU A 18 -14.09 13.21 -23.83
N GLY A 19 -14.79 14.06 -23.06
CA GLY A 19 -15.86 13.65 -22.16
C GLY A 19 -15.41 13.14 -20.79
N GLY A 20 -14.15 13.34 -20.41
CA GLY A 20 -13.66 13.00 -19.07
C GLY A 20 -13.85 14.10 -18.03
N LEU A 21 -13.51 13.81 -16.77
CA LEU A 21 -13.58 14.78 -15.66
C LEU A 21 -12.34 15.69 -15.57
N GLY A 22 -11.26 15.38 -16.29
CA GLY A 22 -10.07 16.23 -16.38
C GLY A 22 -9.10 16.14 -15.21
N PHE A 23 -9.18 15.12 -14.36
CA PHE A 23 -8.15 14.88 -13.34
C PHE A 23 -6.88 14.29 -13.97
N ASP A 24 -5.73 14.46 -13.31
CA ASP A 24 -4.48 13.85 -13.79
C ASP A 24 -4.34 12.41 -13.30
N MET A 25 -4.86 12.12 -12.10
CA MET A 25 -4.80 10.79 -11.49
C MET A 25 -6.05 10.47 -10.67
N LYS A 26 -6.33 9.17 -10.50
CA LYS A 26 -7.41 8.62 -9.67
C LYS A 26 -6.84 7.64 -8.63
N TRP A 27 -7.34 7.71 -7.40
CA TRP A 27 -7.02 6.70 -6.39
C TRP A 27 -7.55 5.32 -6.80
N ASN A 28 -6.69 4.31 -6.79
CA ASN A 28 -7.08 2.93 -7.06
C ASN A 28 -7.63 2.26 -5.79
N MET A 29 -8.87 2.60 -5.44
CA MET A 29 -9.54 2.05 -4.26
C MET A 29 -9.75 0.53 -4.36
N GLY A 30 -9.98 0.01 -5.56
CA GLY A 30 -10.10 -1.43 -5.82
C GLY A 30 -8.81 -2.17 -5.48
N TRP A 31 -7.67 -1.69 -5.98
CA TRP A 31 -6.34 -2.22 -5.63
C TRP A 31 -6.10 -2.16 -4.11
N MET A 32 -6.39 -1.02 -3.47
CA MET A 32 -6.14 -0.85 -2.04
C MET A 32 -6.92 -1.89 -1.21
N HIS A 33 -8.22 -2.06 -1.49
CA HIS A 33 -9.05 -3.02 -0.77
C HIS A 33 -8.62 -4.46 -1.02
N ASP A 34 -8.33 -4.83 -2.26
CA ASP A 34 -7.94 -6.21 -2.58
C ASP A 34 -6.58 -6.57 -1.98
N ILE A 35 -5.60 -5.67 -2.07
CA ILE A 35 -4.25 -5.92 -1.55
C ILE A 35 -4.24 -5.93 -0.03
N LEU A 36 -4.89 -4.99 0.66
CA LEU A 36 -4.97 -5.05 2.13
C LEU A 36 -5.71 -6.31 2.59
N ALA A 37 -6.78 -6.73 1.92
CA ALA A 37 -7.48 -7.97 2.24
C ALA A 37 -6.58 -9.21 2.03
N TYR A 38 -5.81 -9.24 0.94
CA TYR A 38 -4.89 -10.34 0.62
C TYR A 38 -3.76 -10.45 1.66
N PHE A 39 -3.13 -9.33 2.02
CA PHE A 39 -2.03 -9.31 2.99
C PHE A 39 -2.48 -9.52 4.44
N SER A 40 -3.71 -9.13 4.79
CA SER A 40 -4.28 -9.37 6.13
C SER A 40 -4.67 -10.83 6.37
N MET A 41 -4.76 -11.63 5.32
CA MET A 41 -5.14 -13.04 5.38
C MET A 41 -3.95 -13.92 5.73
N ASP A 42 -4.18 -14.92 6.60
CA ASP A 42 -3.20 -15.97 6.91
C ASP A 42 -2.64 -16.56 5.60
N PRO A 43 -1.29 -16.66 5.46
CA PRO A 43 -0.66 -17.18 4.26
C PRO A 43 -1.25 -18.49 3.72
N ILE A 44 -1.72 -19.40 4.58
CA ILE A 44 -2.28 -20.68 4.14
C ILE A 44 -3.56 -20.53 3.31
N PHE A 45 -4.34 -19.48 3.56
CA PHE A 45 -5.60 -19.22 2.85
C PHE A 45 -5.42 -18.39 1.58
N ARG A 46 -4.29 -17.69 1.42
CA ARG A 46 -4.03 -16.80 0.27
C ARG A 46 -4.15 -17.52 -1.08
N LYS A 47 -3.87 -18.83 -1.14
CA LYS A 47 -4.03 -19.63 -2.37
C LYS A 47 -5.45 -19.64 -2.92
N PHE A 48 -6.47 -19.47 -2.08
CA PHE A 48 -7.87 -19.43 -2.47
C PHE A 48 -8.32 -18.03 -2.93
N HIS A 49 -7.48 -17.01 -2.71
CA HIS A 49 -7.81 -15.61 -2.96
C HIS A 49 -6.76 -14.92 -3.84
N HIS A 50 -6.03 -15.69 -4.65
CA HIS A 50 -4.96 -15.14 -5.50
C HIS A 50 -5.47 -14.12 -6.52
N GLY A 51 -6.76 -14.20 -6.90
CA GLY A 51 -7.42 -13.18 -7.70
C GLY A 51 -7.30 -11.76 -7.13
N LYS A 52 -7.27 -11.59 -5.79
CA LYS A 52 -7.08 -10.27 -5.16
C LYS A 52 -5.72 -9.66 -5.48
N LEU A 53 -4.70 -10.48 -5.66
CA LEU A 53 -3.36 -10.01 -6.02
C LEU A 53 -3.27 -9.65 -7.50
N THR A 54 -4.05 -10.31 -8.37
CA THR A 54 -3.89 -10.24 -9.83
C THR A 54 -5.00 -9.49 -10.55
N PHE A 55 -6.11 -9.12 -9.88
CA PHE A 55 -7.26 -8.52 -10.55
C PHE A 55 -7.01 -7.07 -10.98
N SER A 56 -6.30 -6.29 -10.15
CA SER A 56 -6.04 -4.86 -10.40
C SER A 56 -5.35 -4.58 -11.74
N ILE A 57 -4.44 -5.46 -12.17
CA ILE A 57 -3.66 -5.26 -13.40
C ILE A 57 -4.54 -5.24 -14.65
N TRP A 58 -5.69 -5.93 -14.63
CA TRP A 58 -6.60 -6.01 -15.78
C TRP A 58 -7.26 -4.67 -16.12
N TYR A 59 -7.38 -3.78 -15.14
CA TYR A 59 -7.95 -2.44 -15.34
C TYR A 59 -6.96 -1.33 -15.02
N ALA A 60 -5.71 -1.63 -14.64
CA ALA A 60 -4.72 -0.65 -14.21
C ALA A 60 -4.37 0.42 -15.26
N PHE A 61 -4.76 0.22 -16.52
CA PHE A 61 -4.50 1.14 -17.63
C PHE A 61 -5.77 1.86 -18.14
N ASN A 62 -6.91 1.69 -17.45
CA ASN A 62 -8.14 2.39 -17.80
C ASN A 62 -8.16 3.85 -17.31
N GLU A 63 -7.40 4.14 -16.26
CA GLU A 63 -7.24 5.46 -15.65
C GLU A 63 -5.77 5.61 -15.22
N ASN A 64 -5.32 6.85 -15.04
CA ASN A 64 -4.01 7.14 -14.47
C ASN A 64 -4.04 6.89 -12.96
N PHE A 65 -3.80 5.65 -12.54
CA PHE A 65 -3.96 5.28 -11.14
C PHE A 65 -2.82 5.76 -10.23
N LEU A 66 -3.21 6.19 -9.04
CA LEU A 66 -2.37 6.33 -7.86
C LEU A 66 -2.81 5.27 -6.84
N LEU A 67 -1.86 4.49 -6.32
CA LEU A 67 -2.06 3.40 -5.37
C LEU A 67 -2.00 3.97 -3.94
N PRO A 68 -3.13 4.04 -3.22
CA PRO A 68 -3.16 4.69 -1.92
C PRO A 68 -3.07 3.69 -0.76
N LEU A 69 -2.20 3.97 0.20
CA LEU A 69 -2.31 3.52 1.59
C LEU A 69 -2.43 4.77 2.47
N SER A 70 -3.64 5.32 2.53
CA SER A 70 -3.95 6.60 3.16
C SER A 70 -4.24 6.48 4.66
N HIS A 71 -4.48 7.63 5.30
CA HIS A 71 -4.89 7.73 6.70
C HIS A 71 -6.19 6.97 7.01
N ASP A 72 -7.17 6.98 6.09
CA ASP A 72 -8.45 6.30 6.27
C ASP A 72 -8.32 4.79 6.49
N GLU A 73 -7.21 4.20 6.05
CA GLU A 73 -6.97 2.77 6.18
C GLU A 73 -6.30 2.37 7.50
N VAL A 74 -5.92 3.33 8.35
CA VAL A 74 -5.20 3.09 9.61
C VAL A 74 -5.87 3.71 10.83
N VAL A 75 -7.19 3.90 10.77
CA VAL A 75 -8.04 4.47 11.82
C VAL A 75 -9.29 3.61 12.03
N HIS A 76 -10.12 4.00 13.02
CA HIS A 76 -11.47 3.47 13.21
C HIS A 76 -11.54 1.93 13.29
N LEU A 77 -10.66 1.31 14.08
CA LEU A 77 -10.59 -0.14 14.31
C LEU A 77 -10.08 -0.94 13.11
N LYS A 78 -9.60 -0.28 12.06
CA LYS A 78 -8.96 -0.95 10.91
C LYS A 78 -7.54 -1.44 11.22
N LYS A 79 -6.95 -1.06 12.37
CA LYS A 79 -5.54 -1.28 12.78
C LYS A 79 -4.54 -0.47 11.95
N SER A 80 -3.29 -0.36 12.39
CA SER A 80 -2.18 0.06 11.53
C SER A 80 -1.93 -0.94 10.39
N VAL A 81 -1.15 -0.56 9.37
CA VAL A 81 -0.74 -1.52 8.32
C VAL A 81 0.07 -2.67 8.93
N PHE A 82 0.94 -2.41 9.91
CA PHE A 82 1.64 -3.47 10.65
C PHE A 82 0.66 -4.38 11.42
N GLY A 83 -0.33 -3.78 12.09
CA GLY A 83 -1.34 -4.50 12.87
C GLY A 83 -2.23 -5.42 12.04
N LYS A 84 -2.40 -5.13 10.75
CA LYS A 84 -3.11 -5.98 9.78
C LYS A 84 -2.33 -7.24 9.40
N MET A 85 -1.00 -7.23 9.48
CA MET A 85 -0.20 -8.36 9.01
C MET A 85 -0.41 -9.59 9.91
N PRO A 86 -0.68 -10.77 9.32
CA PRO A 86 -0.85 -12.00 10.07
C PRO A 86 0.52 -12.51 10.54
N ALA A 87 0.47 -13.34 11.57
CA ALA A 87 1.61 -14.14 11.99
C ALA A 87 1.08 -15.49 12.45
N THR A 88 1.73 -16.56 12.02
CA THR A 88 1.43 -17.92 12.45
C THR A 88 2.41 -18.35 13.52
N GLN A 89 2.03 -19.32 14.33
CA GLN A 89 2.99 -19.95 15.24
C GLN A 89 4.07 -20.64 14.41
N SER A 90 5.32 -20.41 14.78
CA SER A 90 6.49 -21.01 14.14
C SER A 90 7.60 -21.17 15.20
N THR A 91 8.37 -22.23 15.08
CA THR A 91 9.57 -22.47 15.90
C THR A 91 10.80 -21.76 15.34
N GLU A 92 10.77 -21.34 14.08
CA GLU A 92 11.93 -20.76 13.38
C GLU A 92 11.88 -19.23 13.34
N PHE A 93 10.69 -18.64 13.21
CA PHE A 93 10.52 -17.20 13.04
C PHE A 93 9.51 -16.63 14.03
N SER A 94 9.89 -15.53 14.70
CA SER A 94 8.97 -14.83 15.59
C SER A 94 7.76 -14.26 14.84
N ALA A 95 6.64 -14.11 15.55
CA ALA A 95 5.43 -13.52 14.98
C ALA A 95 5.68 -12.11 14.44
N GLU A 96 6.45 -11.31 15.17
CA GLU A 96 6.86 -9.95 14.78
C GLU A 96 7.67 -9.97 13.47
N TRP A 97 8.66 -10.87 13.36
CA TRP A 97 9.45 -11.01 12.14
C TRP A 97 8.58 -11.31 10.91
N GLN A 98 7.58 -12.20 11.06
CA GLN A 98 6.64 -12.52 9.98
C GLN A 98 5.79 -11.31 9.56
N LYS A 99 5.38 -10.46 10.50
CA LYS A 99 4.66 -9.22 10.18
C LYS A 99 5.54 -8.25 9.39
N PHE A 100 6.79 -8.05 9.81
CA PHE A 100 7.76 -7.24 9.05
C PHE A 100 8.06 -7.82 7.67
N ALA A 101 8.12 -9.14 7.52
CA ALA A 101 8.27 -9.78 6.21
C ALA A 101 7.08 -9.49 5.29
N ASN A 102 5.85 -9.56 5.82
CA ASN A 102 4.66 -9.19 5.06
C ASN A 102 4.64 -7.69 4.70
N LEU A 103 5.08 -6.79 5.58
CA LEU A 103 5.19 -5.37 5.25
C LEU A 103 6.18 -5.12 4.11
N ARG A 104 7.37 -5.74 4.16
CA ARG A 104 8.34 -5.62 3.06
C ARG A 104 7.75 -6.12 1.75
N LEU A 105 7.07 -7.26 1.79
CA LEU A 105 6.42 -7.83 0.60
C LEU A 105 5.29 -6.93 0.07
N LEU A 106 4.45 -6.36 0.94
CA LEU A 106 3.39 -5.42 0.57
C LEU A 106 3.96 -4.19 -0.14
N PHE A 107 4.94 -3.52 0.47
CA PHE A 107 5.52 -2.31 -0.11
C PHE A 107 6.36 -2.60 -1.36
N GLY A 108 7.11 -3.72 -1.38
CA GLY A 108 7.82 -4.15 -2.59
C GLY A 108 6.85 -4.40 -3.75
N PHE A 109 5.70 -5.03 -3.48
CA PHE A 109 4.65 -5.22 -4.46
C PHE A 109 4.01 -3.89 -4.90
N MET A 110 3.65 -3.02 -3.96
CA MET A 110 3.08 -1.70 -4.25
C MET A 110 4.00 -0.86 -5.15
N PHE A 111 5.31 -0.88 -4.89
CA PHE A 111 6.28 -0.10 -5.64
C PHE A 111 6.55 -0.67 -7.04
N SER A 112 6.40 -1.97 -7.24
CA SER A 112 6.57 -2.64 -8.55
C SER A 112 5.29 -2.75 -9.38
N HIS A 113 4.11 -2.58 -8.77
CA HIS A 113 2.82 -2.55 -9.50
C HIS A 113 2.65 -1.22 -10.26
N PRO A 114 2.12 -1.19 -11.50
CA PRO A 114 1.87 0.07 -12.22
C PRO A 114 1.00 1.06 -11.44
N GLY A 115 1.32 2.35 -11.55
CA GLY A 115 0.62 3.48 -10.93
C GLY A 115 1.45 4.20 -9.88
N LYS A 116 1.16 5.49 -9.63
CA LYS A 116 1.93 6.31 -8.68
C LYS A 116 1.68 5.89 -7.23
N LYS A 117 2.59 6.22 -6.30
CA LYS A 117 2.55 5.73 -4.91
C LYS A 117 2.08 6.81 -3.95
N LEU A 118 1.18 6.47 -3.04
CA LEU A 118 0.83 7.32 -1.89
C LEU A 118 0.86 6.48 -0.62
N ASN A 119 1.67 6.89 0.35
CA ASN A 119 1.78 6.27 1.65
C ASN A 119 1.59 7.31 2.75
N PHE A 120 0.78 6.97 3.75
CA PHE A 120 0.58 7.80 4.93
C PHE A 120 1.71 7.64 5.95
N MET A 121 1.96 8.71 6.71
CA MET A 121 2.97 8.73 7.76
C MET A 121 2.70 7.65 8.82
N GLY A 122 3.75 7.10 9.41
CA GLY A 122 3.64 6.02 10.41
C GLY A 122 3.69 4.62 9.77
N ASN A 123 3.20 4.46 8.54
CA ASN A 123 3.32 3.20 7.81
C ASN A 123 4.77 2.86 7.47
N ASP A 124 5.60 3.88 7.20
CA ASP A 124 7.01 3.79 6.80
C ASP A 124 7.97 3.49 7.96
N ILE A 125 7.49 3.61 9.20
CA ILE A 125 8.21 3.20 10.42
C ILE A 125 7.58 1.96 11.06
N ALA A 126 6.57 1.37 10.41
CA ALA A 126 5.79 0.25 10.93
C ALA A 126 5.21 0.51 12.33
N GLN A 127 4.55 1.66 12.50
CA GLN A 127 3.84 2.00 13.74
C GLN A 127 2.89 0.88 14.19
N TYR A 128 2.84 0.62 15.50
CA TYR A 128 2.05 -0.47 16.04
C TYR A 128 0.58 -0.08 16.19
N GLY A 129 0.29 1.04 16.84
CA GLY A 129 -1.06 1.56 17.03
C GLY A 129 -1.67 2.17 15.76
N GLU A 130 -3.00 2.28 15.75
CA GLU A 130 -3.71 3.12 14.77
C GLU A 130 -3.21 4.56 14.82
N TRP A 131 -3.38 5.28 13.71
CA TRP A 131 -3.12 6.71 13.74
C TRP A 131 -4.12 7.40 14.66
N ASN A 132 -3.61 8.23 15.57
CA ASN A 132 -4.40 9.08 16.44
C ASN A 132 -4.09 10.54 16.11
N SER A 133 -5.12 11.30 15.72
CA SER A 133 -4.99 12.72 15.39
C SER A 133 -4.67 13.60 16.61
N GLU A 134 -4.89 13.10 17.83
CA GLU A 134 -4.63 13.82 19.09
C GLU A 134 -3.21 13.58 19.64
N SER A 135 -2.41 12.72 19.00
CA SER A 135 -1.05 12.38 19.44
C SER A 135 -0.03 12.50 18.32
N SER A 136 1.25 12.54 18.68
CA SER A 136 2.33 12.33 17.71
C SER A 136 2.34 10.87 17.23
N LEU A 137 3.12 10.62 16.16
CA LEU A 137 3.53 9.26 15.80
C LEU A 137 4.36 8.64 16.92
N GLU A 138 4.36 7.31 16.99
CA GLU A 138 5.13 6.51 17.96
C GLU A 138 6.61 6.46 17.53
N TRP A 139 7.33 7.59 17.59
CA TRP A 139 8.71 7.68 17.11
C TRP A 139 9.68 6.72 17.82
N GLU A 140 9.39 6.40 19.08
CA GLU A 140 10.13 5.45 19.93
C GLU A 140 10.20 4.04 19.34
N VAL A 141 9.31 3.66 18.40
CA VAL A 141 9.40 2.35 17.74
C VAL A 141 10.72 2.17 16.99
N LEU A 142 11.38 3.26 16.56
CA LEU A 142 12.66 3.20 15.87
C LEU A 142 13.85 2.78 16.75
N ASP A 143 13.65 2.73 18.08
CA ASP A 143 14.63 2.13 18.99
C ASP A 143 14.65 0.60 18.83
N ASN A 144 13.56 -0.02 18.37
CA ASN A 144 13.50 -1.43 17.97
C ASN A 144 14.24 -1.65 16.63
N ASP A 145 15.10 -2.68 16.61
CA ASP A 145 15.93 -3.00 15.46
C ASP A 145 15.13 -3.40 14.21
N LEU A 146 13.99 -4.08 14.35
CA LEU A 146 13.15 -4.47 13.22
C LEU A 146 12.44 -3.27 12.57
N ASN A 147 11.91 -2.34 13.36
CA ASN A 147 11.33 -1.09 12.85
C ASN A 147 12.38 -0.25 12.13
N ARG A 148 13.56 -0.06 12.72
CA ARG A 148 14.65 0.68 12.08
C ARG A 148 15.07 0.06 10.76
N LYS A 149 15.26 -1.27 10.72
CA LYS A 149 15.58 -2.00 9.48
C LYS A 149 14.47 -1.89 8.43
N PHE A 150 13.21 -1.87 8.86
CA PHE A 150 12.09 -1.67 7.95
C PHE A 150 12.05 -0.23 7.41
N HIS A 151 12.32 0.77 8.24
CA HIS A 151 12.43 2.16 7.82
C HIS A 151 13.58 2.36 6.81
N ASP A 152 14.73 1.72 7.04
CA ASP A 152 15.86 1.72 6.09
C ASP A 152 15.49 1.00 4.78
N TYR A 153 14.76 -0.13 4.86
CA TYR A 153 14.21 -0.80 3.68
C TYR A 153 13.28 0.13 2.88
N PHE A 154 12.39 0.86 3.56
CA PHE A 154 11.47 1.79 2.90
C PHE A 154 12.22 2.96 2.23
N ARG A 155 13.28 3.48 2.88
CA ARG A 155 14.19 4.48 2.29
C ARG A 155 14.85 3.94 1.02
N GLU A 156 15.40 2.72 1.08
CA GLU A 156 16.06 2.09 -0.06
C GLU A 156 15.09 1.81 -1.21
N LEU A 157 13.86 1.38 -0.89
CA LEU A 157 12.81 1.15 -1.87
C LEU A 157 12.45 2.44 -2.63
N ASN A 158 12.40 3.59 -1.94
CA ASN A 158 12.20 4.89 -2.58
C ASN A 158 13.39 5.29 -3.47
N ARG A 159 14.62 4.98 -3.07
CA ARG A 159 15.81 5.18 -3.91
C ARG A 159 15.69 4.37 -5.20
N ILE A 160 15.40 3.07 -5.10
CA ILE A 160 15.19 2.20 -6.26
C ILE A 160 14.08 2.75 -7.16
N TYR A 161 12.95 3.16 -6.60
CA TYR A 161 11.86 3.72 -7.40
C TYR A 161 12.27 4.94 -8.22
N LYS A 162 13.11 5.81 -7.66
CA LYS A 162 13.61 7.02 -8.33
C LYS A 162 14.72 6.73 -9.33
N ASP A 163 15.63 5.82 -9.01
CA ASP A 163 16.84 5.58 -9.78
C ASP A 163 16.60 4.69 -11.00
N TYR A 164 15.52 3.90 -11.01
CA TYR A 164 15.19 2.99 -12.10
C TYR A 164 13.96 3.50 -12.89
N PRO A 165 14.14 4.04 -14.11
CA PRO A 165 13.05 4.56 -14.94
C PRO A 165 11.90 3.58 -15.18
N ALA A 166 12.21 2.29 -15.30
CA ALA A 166 11.23 1.21 -15.47
C ALA A 166 10.19 1.13 -14.34
N MET A 167 10.46 1.75 -13.19
CA MET A 167 9.54 1.78 -12.05
C MET A 167 8.49 2.89 -12.14
N HIS A 168 8.64 3.88 -13.04
CA HIS A 168 7.76 5.06 -13.03
C HIS A 168 7.55 5.78 -14.37
N GLU A 169 8.33 5.55 -15.43
CA GLU A 169 8.16 6.27 -16.69
C GLU A 169 6.97 5.78 -17.52
N VAL A 170 6.61 4.49 -17.40
CA VAL A 170 5.55 3.85 -18.21
C VAL A 170 4.50 3.22 -17.29
N ASP A 171 3.94 4.03 -16.39
CA ASP A 171 2.87 3.60 -15.48
C ASP A 171 1.49 3.50 -16.16
N PHE A 172 1.28 4.26 -17.25
CA PHE A 172 -0.01 4.49 -17.89
C PHE A 172 0.05 4.21 -19.40
#